data_AF-A0A951UJA6-F1
#
_entry.id   AF-A0A951UJA6-F1
#
_cell.length_a   1.000
_cell.length_b   1.000
_cell.length_c   1.000
_cell.angle_alpha   90.00
_cell.angle_beta   90.00
_cell.angle_gamma   90.00
#
_symmetry.space_group_name_H-M   'P 1'
#
loop_
_entity.id
_entity.type
_entity.pdbx_description
1 polymer ?
#
loop_
_entity_poly.entity_id
_entity_poly.type
_entity_poly.pdbx_seq_one_letter_code
_entity_poly.pdbx_strand_id
1 'polypeptide(L)'
;MPRSSQQRYPQNWSDIALLVKQSVDWRCSKCQLQCIRPGDDTSKLTRSQRMALTLTVHHSNFVPEDNRRSNLCALCTACHLSFHTRRRGNVSPGQLSLF
;
A
#
# COMPACT_ATOMS: atom_id res chain seq x y z
N MET A 1 -20.95 7.31 12.48
CA MET A 1 -20.56 6.54 11.28
C MET A 1 -19.04 6.64 11.12
N PRO A 2 -18.30 5.56 10.89
CA PRO A 2 -16.85 5.67 10.74
C PRO A 2 -16.57 6.48 9.47
N ARG A 3 -15.74 7.53 9.59
CA ARG A 3 -15.33 8.38 8.47
C ARG A 3 -14.73 7.50 7.38
N SER A 4 -15.04 7.77 6.11
CA SER A 4 -14.35 7.10 5.01
C SER A 4 -12.85 7.34 5.17
N SER A 5 -12.04 6.30 4.92
CA SER A 5 -10.58 6.32 5.09
C SER A 5 -9.89 7.47 4.32
N GLN A 6 -10.56 8.03 3.31
CA GLN A 6 -10.11 9.18 2.53
C GLN A 6 -9.99 10.48 3.34
N GLN A 7 -10.83 10.71 4.36
CA GLN A 7 -10.77 11.94 5.17
C GLN A 7 -9.57 11.97 6.13
N ARG A 8 -8.83 10.86 6.26
CA ARG A 8 -7.65 10.76 7.15
C ARG A 8 -6.36 11.19 6.47
N TYR A 9 -6.38 11.32 5.14
CA TYR A 9 -5.24 11.73 4.34
C TYR A 9 -5.36 13.19 3.93
N PRO A 10 -4.23 13.88 3.73
CA PRO A 10 -4.25 15.25 3.21
C PRO A 10 -4.76 15.27 1.77
N GLN A 11 -5.30 16.42 1.34
CA GLN A 11 -5.88 16.59 0.00
C GLN A 11 -4.88 16.29 -1.13
N ASN A 12 -3.58 16.50 -0.89
CA ASN A 12 -2.49 16.26 -1.83
C ASN A 12 -1.86 14.86 -1.71
N TRP A 13 -2.55 13.88 -1.09
CA TRP A 13 -2.03 12.52 -0.94
C TRP A 13 -1.59 11.89 -2.27
N SER A 14 -2.32 12.13 -3.36
CA SER A 14 -1.97 11.62 -4.69
C SER A 14 -0.56 12.08 -5.13
N ASP A 15 -0.21 13.34 -4.87
CA ASP A 15 1.09 13.90 -5.22
C ASP A 15 2.19 13.33 -4.33
N ILE A 16 1.94 13.24 -3.02
CA ILE A 16 2.86 12.60 -2.07
C ILE A 16 3.14 11.16 -2.49
N ALA A 17 2.09 10.39 -2.80
CA ALA A 17 2.22 9.00 -3.22
C ALA A 17 2.98 8.87 -4.54
N LEU A 18 2.74 9.77 -5.50
CA LEU A 18 3.48 9.82 -6.75
C LEU A 18 4.98 10.06 -6.52
N LEU A 19 5.33 11.07 -5.72
CA LEU A 19 6.72 11.40 -5.39
C LEU A 19 7.45 10.24 -4.71
N VAL A 20 6.78 9.55 -3.77
CA VAL A 20 7.33 8.37 -3.11
C VAL A 20 7.64 7.27 -4.13
N LYS A 21 6.72 6.97 -5.06
CA LYS A 21 6.92 5.94 -6.10
C LYS A 21 8.01 6.32 -7.11
N GLN A 22 8.05 7.58 -7.53
CA GLN A 22 9.07 8.10 -8.44
C GLN A 22 10.48 8.02 -7.84
N SER A 23 10.63 8.36 -6.56
CA SER A 23 11.94 8.35 -5.89
C SER A 23 12.59 6.96 -5.76
N VAL A 24 11.84 5.89 -6.05
CA VAL A 24 12.36 4.51 -6.07
C VAL A 24 12.29 3.87 -7.45
N ASP A 25 12.16 4.68 -8.52
CA ASP A 25 11.97 4.22 -9.91
C ASP A 25 10.86 3.15 -10.06
N TRP A 26 9.81 3.30 -9.26
CA TRP A 26 8.71 2.35 -9.18
C TRP A 26 9.11 0.90 -8.87
N ARG A 27 10.24 0.71 -8.20
CA ARG A 27 10.68 -0.59 -7.69
C ARG A 27 10.24 -0.73 -6.24
N CYS A 28 9.82 -1.93 -5.87
CA CYS A 28 9.47 -2.23 -4.49
C CYS A 28 10.68 -1.97 -3.57
N SER A 29 10.54 -1.10 -2.57
CA SER A 29 11.63 -0.76 -1.65
C SER A 29 12.12 -1.97 -0.83
N LYS A 30 11.29 -3.01 -0.67
CA LYS A 30 11.65 -4.25 0.05
C LYS A 30 12.34 -5.28 -0.84
N CYS A 31 11.71 -5.66 -1.96
CA CYS A 31 12.17 -6.79 -2.79
C CYS A 31 12.73 -6.39 -4.16
N GLN A 32 12.78 -5.10 -4.47
CA GLN A 32 13.31 -4.53 -5.72
C GLN A 32 12.57 -4.95 -7.01
N LEU A 33 11.44 -5.67 -6.89
CA LEU A 33 10.56 -5.99 -8.02
C LEU A 33 10.15 -4.71 -8.76
N GLN A 34 10.33 -4.69 -10.07
CA GLN A 34 9.79 -3.65 -10.93
C GLN A 34 8.27 -3.76 -10.96
N CYS A 35 7.60 -2.71 -10.51
CA CYS A 35 6.15 -2.56 -10.61
C CYS A 35 5.77 -1.71 -11.83
N ILE A 36 4.49 -1.70 -12.17
CA ILE A 36 3.95 -0.95 -13.32
C ILE A 36 4.12 0.56 -13.10
N ARG A 37 4.72 1.23 -14.07
CA ARG A 37 4.90 2.69 -14.14
C ARG A 37 3.81 3.35 -15.01
N PRO A 38 3.52 4.64 -14.81
CA PRO A 38 2.71 5.41 -15.73
C PRO A 38 3.34 5.36 -17.12
N GLY A 39 2.56 4.95 -18.12
CA GLY A 39 3.01 4.79 -19.50
C GLY A 39 3.50 3.40 -19.89
N ASP A 40 3.66 2.46 -18.95
CA ASP A 40 3.99 1.08 -19.30
C ASP A 40 2.84 0.42 -20.08
N ASP A 41 3.17 -0.35 -21.12
CA ASP A 41 2.17 -1.16 -21.83
C ASP A 41 1.73 -2.33 -20.95
N THR A 42 0.46 -2.31 -20.55
CA THR A 42 -0.16 -3.36 -19.72
C THR A 42 -1.21 -4.17 -20.47
N SER A 43 -1.33 -4.00 -21.79
CA SER A 43 -2.33 -4.67 -22.64
C SER A 43 -2.20 -6.19 -22.59
N LYS A 44 -0.98 -6.71 -22.49
CA LYS A 44 -0.67 -8.14 -22.40
C LYS A 44 -0.84 -8.72 -21.00
N LEU A 45 -1.04 -7.89 -19.98
CA LEU A 45 -1.21 -8.34 -18.61
C LEU A 45 -2.67 -8.69 -18.34
N THR A 46 -2.89 -9.80 -17.65
CA THR A 46 -4.19 -10.10 -17.05
C THR A 46 -4.49 -9.12 -15.91
N ARG A 47 -5.76 -9.03 -15.50
CA ARG A 47 -6.15 -8.24 -14.31
C ARG A 47 -5.35 -8.66 -13.07
N SER A 48 -5.18 -9.96 -12.84
CA SER A 48 -4.45 -10.48 -11.68
C SER A 48 -2.99 -10.04 -11.68
N GLN A 49 -2.32 -10.15 -12.84
CA GLN A 49 -0.94 -9.68 -13.00
C GLN A 49 -0.81 -8.18 -12.76
N ARG A 50 -1.73 -7.36 -13.29
CA ARG A 50 -1.74 -5.92 -12.99
C ARG A 50 -1.88 -5.65 -11.50
N MET A 51 -2.79 -6.34 -10.80
CA MET A 51 -2.95 -6.17 -9.35
C MET A 51 -1.71 -6.59 -8.57
N ALA A 52 -1.06 -7.69 -8.95
CA ALA A 52 0.17 -8.15 -8.31
C ALA A 52 1.35 -7.17 -8.50
N LEU A 53 1.40 -6.50 -9.66
CA LEU A 53 2.45 -5.56 -10.04
C LEU A 53 2.12 -4.09 -9.71
N THR A 54 1.00 -3.81 -9.04
CA THR A 54 0.69 -2.47 -8.53
C THR A 54 1.67 -2.09 -7.41
N LEU A 55 2.26 -0.90 -7.51
CA LEU A 55 3.05 -0.30 -6.44
C LEU A 55 2.16 0.55 -5.53
N THR A 56 2.12 0.22 -4.25
CA THR A 56 1.38 0.96 -3.21
C THR A 56 2.34 1.71 -2.30
N VAL A 57 1.84 2.73 -1.60
CA VAL A 57 2.58 3.43 -0.55
C VAL A 57 2.08 2.96 0.80
N HIS A 58 3.01 2.65 1.70
CA HIS A 58 2.76 2.10 3.02
C HIS A 58 3.39 2.98 4.10
N HIS A 59 2.64 3.23 5.17
CA HIS A 59 3.12 3.90 6.38
C HIS A 59 3.81 2.89 7.28
N SER A 60 5.12 3.04 7.47
CA SER A 60 5.96 2.12 8.23
C SER A 60 5.54 2.01 9.71
N ASN A 61 4.98 3.08 10.26
CA ASN A 61 4.41 3.13 11.61
C ASN A 61 2.91 2.79 11.69
N PHE A 62 2.25 2.49 10.56
CA PHE A 62 0.83 2.13 10.50
C PHE A 62 -0.14 3.25 10.92
N VAL A 63 0.31 4.51 10.90
CA VAL A 63 -0.49 5.70 11.17
C VAL A 63 -0.74 6.46 9.86
N PRO A 64 -1.95 6.36 9.27
CA PRO A 64 -2.35 7.03 8.03
C PRO A 64 -2.12 8.55 8.00
N GLU A 65 -2.22 9.19 9.15
CA GLU A 65 -2.05 10.64 9.32
C GLU A 65 -0.57 11.07 9.21
N ASP A 66 0.38 10.17 9.47
CA ASP A 66 1.82 10.48 9.48
C ASP A 66 2.44 10.36 8.08
N ASN A 67 2.30 11.41 7.30
CA ASN A 67 2.73 11.46 5.89
C ASN A 67 4.16 11.96 5.70
N ARG A 68 5.00 11.96 6.75
CA ARG A 68 6.42 12.33 6.63
C ARG A 68 7.12 11.36 5.68
N ARG A 69 7.96 11.89 4.78
CA ARG A 69 8.64 11.09 3.74
C ARG A 69 9.39 9.88 4.31
N SER A 70 10.00 10.02 5.49
CA SER A 70 10.73 8.97 6.20
C SER A 70 9.84 7.83 6.71
N ASN A 71 8.53 8.06 6.89
CA ASN A 71 7.58 7.04 7.30
C ASN A 71 6.98 6.27 6.11
N LEU A 72 7.11 6.79 4.88
CA LEU A 72 6.48 6.24 3.69
C LEU A 72 7.44 5.34 2.90
N CYS A 73 7.00 4.11 2.61
CA CYS A 73 7.71 3.20 1.71
C CYS A 73 6.82 2.74 0.54
N ALA A 74 7.42 2.52 -0.63
CA ALA A 74 6.73 2.02 -1.81
C ALA A 74 6.90 0.50 -1.89
N LEU A 75 5.81 -0.26 -1.88
CA LEU A 75 5.81 -1.71 -1.81
C LEU A 75 4.95 -2.33 -2.92
N CYS A 76 5.40 -3.45 -3.49
CA CYS A 76 4.52 -4.25 -4.35
C CYS A 76 3.38 -4.87 -3.52
N THR A 77 2.28 -5.26 -4.16
CA THR A 77 1.11 -5.83 -3.49
C THR A 77 1.46 -6.98 -2.53
N ALA A 78 2.34 -7.90 -2.92
CA ALA A 78 2.78 -9.00 -2.06
C ALA A 78 3.53 -8.52 -0.81
N CYS A 79 4.47 -7.58 -0.97
CA CYS A 79 5.21 -7.02 0.16
C CYS A 79 4.33 -6.16 1.07
N HIS A 80 3.43 -5.38 0.49
CA HIS A 80 2.46 -4.58 1.21
C HIS A 80 1.55 -5.46 2.09
N LEU A 81 0.99 -6.53 1.52
CA LEU A 81 0.21 -7.50 2.28
C LEU A 81 1.05 -8.19 3.35
N SER A 82 2.29 -8.56 3.04
CA SER A 82 3.23 -9.15 4.01
C SER A 82 3.44 -8.27 5.25
N PHE A 83 3.41 -6.93 5.12
CA PHE A 83 3.54 -6.00 6.25
C PHE A 83 2.28 -5.94 7.13
N HIS A 84 1.11 -6.20 6.54
CA HIS A 84 -0.16 -6.29 7.26
C HIS A 84 -0.42 -7.68 7.84
N THR A 85 0.06 -8.75 7.18
CA THR A 85 -0.11 -10.12 7.66
C THR A 85 0.56 -10.31 9.02
N ARG A 86 -0.13 -11.03 9.93
CA ARG A 86 0.31 -11.36 11.29
C ARG A 86 0.34 -10.23 12.31
N ARG A 87 0.01 -8.99 11.93
CA ARG A 87 -0.49 -8.03 12.92
C ARG A 87 -1.88 -8.51 13.28
N ARG A 88 -2.14 -8.83 14.57
CA ARG A 88 -3.45 -9.33 15.03
C ARG A 88 -4.53 -8.48 14.37
N GLY A 89 -5.34 -9.09 13.50
CA GLY A 89 -6.59 -8.46 13.09
C GLY A 89 -7.41 -8.20 14.35
N ASN A 90 -8.36 -7.26 14.28
CA ASN A 90 -9.39 -7.16 15.30
C ASN A 90 -10.20 -8.47 15.28
N VAL A 91 -9.72 -9.50 15.97
CA VAL A 91 -10.53 -10.63 16.34
C VAL A 91 -11.49 -10.06 17.37
N SER A 92 -12.70 -9.75 16.93
CA SER A 92 -13.74 -9.32 17.85
C SER A 92 -13.92 -10.43 18.90
N PRO A 93 -14.15 -10.11 20.18
CA PRO A 93 -14.27 -11.13 21.22
C PRO A 93 -15.26 -12.26 20.88
N GLY A 94 -16.35 -11.95 20.16
CA GLY A 94 -17.31 -12.93 19.68
C GLY A 94 -16.80 -13.89 18.60
N GLN A 95 -15.75 -13.54 17.87
CA GLN A 95 -15.13 -14.40 16.84
C GLN A 95 -14.20 -15.47 17.43
N LEU A 96 -13.96 -15.42 18.74
CA LEU A 96 -13.26 -16.46 19.52
C LEU A 96 -14.23 -17.34 20.34
N SER A 97 -15.52 -17.04 20.35
CA SER A 97 -16.51 -17.88 21.02
C SER A 97 -16.97 -18.98 20.08
N LEU A 98 -16.68 -20.24 20.44
CA LEU A 98 -17.25 -21.43 19.80
C LEU A 98 -18.55 -21.89 20.51
N PHE A 99 -19.08 -21.06 21.39
CA PHE A 99 -20.26 -21.32 22.22
C PHE A 99 -21.21 -20.11 22.14
#